data_AF-A0A366W4W7-F1
#
_entry.id   AF-A0A366W4W7-F1
#
_cell.length_a   1.000
_cell.length_b   1.000
_cell.length_c   1.000
_cell.angle_alpha   90.00
_cell.angle_beta   90.00
_cell.angle_gamma   90.00
#
_symmetry.space_group_name_H-M   'P 1'
#
loop_
_entity.id
_entity.type
_entity.pdbx_description
1 polymer ?
#
loop_
_entity_poly.entity_id
_entity_poly.type
_entity_poly.pdbx_seq_one_letter_code
_entity_poly.pdbx_strand_id
1 'polypeptide(L)' 'MAIEIGNLTVRGTFGDSRTPEGGISEDKVRDITVGIRKEMRELIKKEIAASEQRIKEGLLS' A
#
# COMPACT_ATOMS: atom_id res chain seq x y z
N MET A 1 34.79 21.40 16.51
CA MET A 1 33.31 21.38 16.40
C MET A 1 32.97 20.41 15.29
N ALA A 2 32.66 19.17 15.63
CA ALA A 2 32.48 18.08 14.69
C ALA A 2 31.00 17.67 14.71
N ILE A 3 30.35 17.67 13.56
CA ILE A 3 29.05 17.06 13.39
C ILE A 3 29.34 15.60 13.04
N GLU A 4 29.34 14.73 14.04
CA GLU A 4 29.36 13.28 13.81
C GLU A 4 27.94 12.85 13.45
N ILE A 5 27.64 12.85 12.15
CA ILE A 5 26.48 12.12 11.63
C ILE A 5 26.86 10.64 11.69
N GLY A 6 26.49 10.00 12.81
CA GLY A 6 26.62 8.56 12.97
C GLY A 6 26.06 7.84 11.74
N ASN A 7 26.91 7.06 11.09
CA ASN A 7 26.64 6.41 9.83
C ASN A 7 25.54 5.34 10.03
N LEU A 8 24.27 5.71 9.86
CA LEU A 8 23.13 4.81 10.01
C LEU A 8 23.08 3.88 8.79
N THR A 9 23.82 2.78 8.86
CA THR A 9 23.74 1.71 7.86
C THR A 9 22.60 0.77 8.27
N VAL A 10 21.42 0.95 7.68
CA VAL A 10 20.30 0.02 7.86
C VAL A 10 20.60 -1.25 7.07
N ARG A 11 21.24 -2.24 7.71
CA ARG A 11 21.29 -3.63 7.21
C ARG A 11 20.02 -4.34 7.68
N GLY A 12 18.95 -4.20 6.91
CA GLY A 12 17.76 -5.03 7.08
C GLY A 12 18.02 -6.44 6.55
N THR A 13 18.25 -7.40 7.44
CA THR A 13 18.04 -8.82 7.13
C THR A 13 16.54 -9.10 7.19
N PHE A 14 15.91 -9.34 6.03
CA PHE A 14 14.64 -10.05 6.00
C PHE A 14 14.88 -11.44 6.63
N GLY A 15 14.42 -11.64 7.87
CA GLY A 15 14.40 -12.96 8.50
C GLY A 15 14.91 -13.08 9.94
N ASP A 16 15.33 -12.01 10.64
CA ASP A 16 15.67 -12.17 12.06
C ASP A 16 14.42 -12.07 12.94
N SER A 17 14.03 -13.20 13.52
CA SER A 17 12.84 -13.41 14.34
C SER A 17 13.04 -12.87 15.75
N ARG A 18 13.46 -11.61 15.89
CA ARG A 18 13.45 -10.92 17.17
C ARG A 18 12.13 -10.20 17.28
N THR A 19 11.14 -10.86 17.88
CA THR A 19 9.85 -10.27 18.23
C THR A 19 10.06 -8.92 18.90
N PRO A 20 9.75 -7.80 18.22
CA PRO A 20 9.51 -6.55 18.91
C PRO A 20 8.07 -6.65 19.43
N GLU A 21 7.87 -6.43 20.72
CA GLU A 21 6.54 -6.15 21.23
C GLU A 21 5.93 -5.01 20.40
N GLY A 22 5.03 -5.33 19.46
CA GLY A 22 4.43 -4.36 18.54
C GLY A 22 4.52 -4.67 17.03
N GLY A 23 5.09 -5.80 16.60
CA GLY A 23 5.08 -6.19 15.18
C GLY A 23 3.69 -6.59 14.67
N ILE A 24 3.26 -6.05 13.52
CA ILE A 24 2.07 -6.55 12.81
C ILE A 24 2.40 -7.95 12.28
N SER A 25 1.56 -8.95 12.59
CA SER A 25 1.74 -10.31 12.09
C SER A 25 1.64 -10.37 10.57
N GLU A 26 2.36 -11.30 9.95
CA GLU A 26 2.33 -11.52 8.50
C GLU A 26 0.89 -11.77 8.01
N ASP A 27 0.11 -12.55 8.77
CA ASP A 27 -1.31 -12.79 8.47
C ASP A 27 -2.12 -11.49 8.45
N LYS A 28 -1.86 -10.58 9.39
CA LYS A 28 -2.57 -9.29 9.44
C LYS A 28 -2.14 -8.38 8.29
N VAL A 29 -0.88 -8.40 7.88
CA VAL A 29 -0.42 -7.70 6.67
C VAL A 29 -1.09 -8.27 5.42
N ARG A 30 -1.21 -9.60 5.34
CA ARG A 30 -1.89 -10.30 4.24
C ARG A 30 -3.36 -9.91 4.18
N ASP A 31 -4.06 -9.90 5.29
CA ASP A 31 -5.47 -9.51 5.38
C ASP A 31 -5.69 -8.06 4.95
N ILE A 32 -4.85 -7.14 5.43
CA ILE A 32 -4.87 -5.73 5.01
C ILE A 32 -4.65 -5.61 3.50
N THR A 33 -3.66 -6.32 2.96
CA THR A 33 -3.33 -6.28 1.53
C THR A 33 -4.48 -6.83 0.67
N VAL A 34 -5.14 -7.90 1.11
CA VAL A 34 -6.31 -8.47 0.44
C VAL A 34 -7.49 -7.50 0.49
N GLY A 35 -7.71 -6.84 1.64
CA GLY A 35 -8.73 -5.79 1.81
C GLY A 35 -8.52 -4.63 0.83
N ILE A 36 -7.31 -4.05 0.82
CA ILE A 36 -6.95 -2.95 -0.09
C ILE A 36 -7.15 -3.36 -1.55
N ARG A 37 -6.72 -4.57 -1.94
CA ARG A 37 -6.89 -5.06 -3.32
C ARG A 37 -8.37 -5.15 -3.71
N LYS A 38 -9.23 -5.59 -2.80
CA LYS A 38 -10.68 -5.69 -3.02
C LYS A 38 -11.30 -4.30 -3.19
N GLU A 39 -10.98 -3.37 -2.29
CA GLU A 39 -11.50 -2.00 -2.35
C GLU A 39 -11.06 -1.26 -3.61
N MET A 40 -9.77 -1.36 -3.96
CA MET A 40 -9.23 -0.76 -5.18
C MET A 40 -9.92 -1.32 -6.43
N ARG A 41 -10.19 -2.62 -6.48
CA ARG A 41 -10.91 -3.23 -7.61
C ARG A 41 -12.33 -2.66 -7.75
N GLU A 42 -13.05 -2.50 -6.64
CA GLU A 42 -14.40 -1.94 -6.66
C GLU A 42 -14.40 -0.45 -7.05
N LEU A 43 -13.44 0.33 -6.55
CA LEU A 43 -13.28 1.74 -6.92
C LEU A 43 -12.97 1.89 -8.42
N ILE A 44 -11.99 1.14 -8.93
CA ILE A 44 -11.63 1.15 -10.35
C ILE A 44 -12.84 0.75 -11.21
N LYS A 45 -13.58 -0.29 -10.82
CA LYS A 45 -14.76 -0.73 -11.56
C LYS A 45 -15.83 0.36 -11.62
N LYS A 46 -16.09 1.06 -10.51
CA LYS A 46 -17.03 2.19 -10.46
C LYS A 46 -16.58 3.33 -11.34
N GLU A 47 -15.30 3.70 -11.28
CA GLU A 47 -14.75 4.80 -12.08
C GLU A 47 -14.75 4.48 -13.58
N ILE A 48 -14.46 3.23 -13.96
CA ILE A 48 -14.58 2.77 -15.35
C ILE A 48 -16.03 2.89 -15.80
N ALA A 49 -16.99 2.35 -15.03
CA ALA A 49 -18.42 2.43 -15.39
C ALA A 49 -18.91 3.89 -15.53
N ALA A 50 -18.52 4.75 -14.60
CA ALA A 50 -18.83 6.19 -14.67
C ALA A 50 -18.18 6.86 -15.88
N SER A 51 -16.95 6.49 -16.22
CA SER A 51 -16.25 6.99 -17.41
C SER A 51 -16.90 6.51 -18.70
N GLU A 52 -17.24 5.23 -18.81
CA GLU A 52 -17.98 4.66 -19.95
C GLU A 52 -19.33 5.33 -20.14
N GLN A 53 -20.04 5.62 -19.03
CA GLN A 53 -21.30 6.37 -19.07
C GLN A 53 -21.10 7.80 -19.59
N ARG A 54 -20.10 8.54 -19.08
CA ARG A 54 -19.76 9.89 -19.56
C ARG A 54 -19.39 9.90 -21.06
N ILE A 55 -18.65 8.89 -21.52
CA ILE A 55 -18.31 8.73 -22.94
C ILE A 55 -19.59 8.50 -23.76
N LYS A 56 -20.47 7.60 -23.31
CA LYS A 56 -21.72 7.28 -23.99
C LYS A 56 -22.67 8.48 -24.08
N GLU A 57 -22.69 9.31 -23.04
CA GLU A 57 -23.50 10.52 -22.97
C GLU A 57 -22.89 11.71 -23.75
N GLY A 58 -21.70 11.53 -24.35
CA GLY A 58 -21.03 12.58 -25.13
C GLY A 58 -20.52 13.75 -24.28
N LEU A 59 -20.37 13.55 -22.98
CA LEU A 59 -19.95 14.58 -22.01
C LEU A 59 -18.43 14.73 -21.90
N LEU A 60 -17.67 13.95 -22.68
CA LEU A 60 -16.22 14.06 -22.83
C LEU A 60 -15.92 14.67 -24.21
N SER A 61 -16.31 15.92 -24.39
CA SER A 61 -15.96 16.78 -25.53
C SER A 61 -15.44 18.11 -25.03
#